data_AF-A0A0F7HPR6-F1
#
_entry.id   AF-A0A0F7HPR6-F1
#
_cell.length_a   1.000
_cell.length_b   1.000
_cell.length_c   1.000
_cell.angle_alpha   90.00
_cell.angle_beta   90.00
_cell.angle_gamma   90.00
#
_symmetry.space_group_name_H-M   'P 1'
#
loop_
_entity.id
_entity.type
_entity.pdbx_description
1 polymer ?
#
loop_
_entity_poly.entity_id
_entity_poly.type
_entity_poly.pdbx_seq_one_letter_code
_entity_poly.pdbx_strand_id
1 'polypeptide(L)'
;MRLLLFIILSIIVLVGCNQEQPPEDENAIQDETSEENTVEDDTEEAASSEETDTQIEDKLEGDDTEGYGKPEKSEEQPPEDLLSDVTFKEGFWINYKGEDDARSHMARTDFIPYDPKKDYTVTAASYVSYYYGEEFIKTNNYGHGGSLIIEKVPEADRVMLSIEKSRKDELEFYNAAMEDAVEGEEVNTTPAELVGRGKLVEENLAGQIMFGQEFLSEENLMRGEVIDENGNFAETENHAVTEALEYNPSADYAITVPASISYYSGSEFIETIEIEDAPAYIPRVEGANYINISFDEEFIYELNVIEME
;
A
#
# COMPACT_ATOMS: atom_id res chain seq x y z
N MET A 1 53.03 4.92 42.73
CA MET A 1 53.80 4.09 43.71
C MET A 1 52.80 3.60 44.75
N ARG A 2 52.87 2.33 45.18
CA ARG A 2 51.78 1.54 45.81
C ARG A 2 50.67 1.18 44.78
N LEU A 3 50.25 -0.07 44.47
CA LEU A 3 50.47 -1.47 44.94
C LEU A 3 49.36 -2.05 45.85
N LEU A 4 48.63 -3.04 45.28
CA LEU A 4 47.69 -4.08 45.81
C LEU A 4 46.52 -4.21 44.79
N LEU A 5 46.25 -5.30 44.07
CA LEU A 5 46.79 -6.68 43.97
C LEU A 5 46.16 -7.77 44.89
N PHE A 6 45.01 -8.30 44.46
CA PHE A 6 44.52 -9.71 44.59
C PHE A 6 43.64 -10.01 43.35
N ILE A 7 43.48 -11.19 42.72
CA ILE A 7 43.87 -12.61 42.89
C ILE A 7 42.83 -13.56 43.56
N ILE A 8 42.35 -14.54 42.75
CA ILE A 8 41.72 -15.86 43.08
C ILE A 8 40.29 -15.84 43.68
N LEU A 9 39.37 -16.80 43.43
CA LEU A 9 39.17 -17.84 42.38
C LEU A 9 37.79 -18.52 42.65
N SER A 10 37.31 -19.34 41.70
CA SER A 10 36.62 -20.64 41.90
C SER A 10 35.17 -20.76 41.41
N ILE A 11 35.02 -21.72 40.50
CA ILE A 11 33.79 -22.27 39.94
C ILE A 11 33.06 -23.12 40.99
N ILE A 12 31.73 -23.14 40.96
CA ILE A 12 30.92 -24.31 41.37
C ILE A 12 29.99 -24.67 40.21
N VAL A 13 30.05 -25.93 39.78
CA VAL A 13 29.07 -26.55 38.88
C VAL A 13 28.18 -27.45 39.73
N LEU A 14 26.87 -27.44 39.48
CA LEU A 14 25.96 -28.50 39.90
C LEU A 14 25.20 -29.03 38.69
N VAL A 15 25.31 -30.35 38.49
CA VAL A 15 24.58 -31.14 37.50
C VAL A 15 23.81 -32.20 38.28
N GLY A 16 22.56 -32.44 37.89
CA GLY A 16 21.72 -33.47 38.49
C GLY A 16 20.25 -33.08 38.49
N CYS A 17 19.28 -33.85 38.00
CA CYS A 17 19.16 -34.85 36.93
C CYS A 17 17.82 -35.58 37.19
N ASN A 18 17.13 -35.94 36.11
CA ASN A 18 16.18 -37.06 36.02
C ASN A 18 14.84 -36.99 36.79
N GLN A 19 13.73 -37.02 36.04
CA GLN A 19 12.82 -38.17 36.12
C GLN A 19 11.89 -38.32 34.90
N GLU A 20 11.94 -39.51 34.30
CA GLU A 20 10.84 -40.18 33.58
C GLU A 20 9.69 -40.49 34.58
N GLN A 21 8.43 -40.82 34.22
CA GLN A 21 7.79 -41.32 32.99
C GLN A 21 6.27 -40.91 33.04
N PRO A 22 5.42 -41.13 32.02
CA PRO A 22 3.99 -40.80 32.06
C PRO A 22 3.12 -41.97 32.58
N PRO A 23 1.80 -41.77 32.64
CA PRO A 23 0.83 -42.84 32.36
C PRO A 23 -0.05 -42.52 31.13
N GLU A 24 -0.49 -43.58 30.47
CA GLU A 24 -1.56 -43.58 29.47
C GLU A 24 -2.93 -43.63 30.16
N ASP A 25 -4.01 -43.26 29.46
CA ASP A 25 -5.18 -44.15 29.35
C ASP A 25 -6.06 -43.75 28.16
N GLU A 26 -6.52 -44.74 27.39
CA GLU A 26 -7.52 -44.56 26.32
C GLU A 26 -8.94 -44.69 26.90
N ASN A 27 -9.94 -44.11 26.24
CA ASN A 27 -11.27 -44.72 26.14
C ASN A 27 -12.04 -44.14 24.92
N ALA A 28 -12.93 -44.95 24.35
CA ALA A 28 -13.63 -44.68 23.09
C ALA A 28 -15.17 -44.86 23.25
N ILE A 29 -15.89 -45.13 22.14
CA ILE A 29 -17.35 -45.41 22.03
C ILE A 29 -18.17 -44.09 22.05
N GLN A 30 -18.67 -43.56 20.92
CA GLN A 30 -19.71 -44.01 19.95
C GLN A 30 -21.16 -43.76 20.38
N ASP A 31 -21.87 -42.91 19.63
CA ASP A 31 -23.09 -43.18 18.81
C ASP A 31 -23.38 -41.89 17.98
N GLU A 32 -23.84 -41.83 16.72
CA GLU A 32 -24.71 -42.66 15.83
C GLU A 32 -26.23 -42.53 16.01
N THR A 33 -27.01 -42.75 14.92
CA THR A 33 -28.50 -42.62 14.78
C THR A 33 -28.97 -41.14 14.59
N SER A 34 -29.44 -40.66 13.42
CA SER A 34 -30.70 -40.91 12.64
C SER A 34 -32.00 -40.40 13.33
N GLU A 35 -33.12 -40.00 12.69
CA GLU A 35 -33.70 -40.03 11.32
C GLU A 35 -34.48 -38.69 11.09
N GLU A 36 -34.59 -38.09 9.89
CA GLU A 36 -35.47 -38.35 8.71
C GLU A 36 -36.96 -37.86 8.82
N ASN A 37 -37.55 -37.46 7.66
CA ASN A 37 -38.98 -37.17 7.36
C ASN A 37 -39.57 -35.81 7.83
N THR A 38 -40.50 -35.12 7.14
CA THR A 38 -41.23 -35.27 5.84
C THR A 38 -41.83 -33.89 5.44
N VAL A 39 -41.70 -33.35 4.21
CA VAL A 39 -42.54 -33.53 2.97
C VAL A 39 -43.85 -32.69 2.92
N GLU A 40 -44.01 -31.91 1.83
CA GLU A 40 -45.24 -31.25 1.27
C GLU A 40 -45.97 -30.17 2.15
N ASP A 41 -46.77 -29.21 1.63
CA ASP A 41 -47.31 -28.96 0.27
C ASP A 41 -47.59 -27.44 -0.02
N ASP A 42 -48.08 -27.15 -1.23
CA ASP A 42 -48.66 -25.92 -1.82
C ASP A 42 -49.35 -24.87 -0.91
N THR A 43 -49.36 -23.59 -1.33
CA THR A 43 -50.57 -22.86 -1.89
C THR A 43 -50.29 -21.37 -2.17
N GLU A 44 -50.95 -20.81 -3.20
CA GLU A 44 -50.95 -19.39 -3.62
C GLU A 44 -51.74 -18.45 -2.67
N GLU A 45 -51.41 -17.14 -2.66
CA GLU A 45 -52.39 -16.08 -3.02
C GLU A 45 -51.69 -14.71 -3.27
N ALA A 46 -52.41 -13.73 -3.83
CA ALA A 46 -51.84 -12.47 -4.33
C ALA A 46 -52.64 -11.20 -3.96
N ALA A 47 -51.93 -10.08 -3.75
CA ALA A 47 -52.44 -8.70 -3.66
C ALA A 47 -51.23 -7.73 -3.73
N SER A 48 -51.26 -6.50 -4.26
CA SER A 48 -52.33 -5.73 -4.92
C SER A 48 -51.73 -4.67 -5.89
N SER A 49 -52.60 -3.97 -6.64
CA SER A 49 -52.52 -2.55 -7.10
C SER A 49 -51.29 -1.70 -6.70
N GLU A 50 -50.76 -0.79 -7.52
CA GLU A 50 -51.24 -0.16 -8.77
C GLU A 50 -50.07 0.61 -9.42
N GLU A 51 -50.15 0.96 -10.71
CA GLU A 51 -49.89 2.35 -11.16
C GLU A 51 -50.38 2.56 -12.61
N THR A 52 -50.53 3.83 -13.02
CA THR A 52 -51.40 4.25 -14.13
C THR A 52 -50.61 4.74 -15.36
N ASP A 53 -50.91 4.17 -16.52
CA ASP A 53 -50.40 4.64 -17.82
C ASP A 53 -51.20 5.88 -18.30
N THR A 54 -50.51 6.99 -18.61
CA THR A 54 -51.11 8.17 -19.24
C THR A 54 -50.07 8.97 -20.04
N GLN A 55 -50.20 8.96 -21.37
CA GLN A 55 -49.46 9.81 -22.30
C GLN A 55 -50.02 11.25 -22.29
N ILE A 56 -49.19 12.26 -22.63
CA ILE A 56 -49.56 13.36 -23.55
C ILE A 56 -48.34 14.22 -23.96
N GLU A 57 -48.14 14.26 -25.29
CA GLU A 57 -47.65 15.31 -26.21
C GLU A 57 -46.51 16.32 -25.85
N ASP A 58 -45.64 16.49 -26.85
CA ASP A 58 -44.57 17.49 -26.99
C ASP A 58 -44.97 18.95 -26.75
N LYS A 59 -43.97 19.77 -26.42
CA LYS A 59 -43.90 21.18 -26.83
C LYS A 59 -42.52 21.55 -27.36
N LEU A 60 -42.53 22.26 -28.50
CA LEU A 60 -41.35 22.65 -29.25
C LEU A 60 -40.68 23.92 -28.72
N GLU A 61 -39.34 23.91 -28.84
CA GLU A 61 -38.44 25.01 -29.20
C GLU A 61 -38.40 26.32 -28.38
N GLY A 62 -37.18 26.71 -28.00
CA GLY A 62 -36.76 28.11 -28.12
C GLY A 62 -35.85 28.68 -27.03
N ASP A 63 -34.56 28.33 -27.03
CA ASP A 63 -33.50 29.28 -26.67
C ASP A 63 -32.18 28.94 -27.37
N ASP A 64 -31.39 29.95 -27.72
CA ASP A 64 -30.08 29.81 -28.39
C ASP A 64 -28.96 29.93 -27.35
N THR A 65 -28.01 28.99 -27.32
CA THR A 65 -26.77 29.19 -26.54
C THR A 65 -25.55 28.66 -27.29
N GLU A 66 -24.54 29.50 -27.44
CA GLU A 66 -23.33 29.18 -28.20
C GLU A 66 -22.38 28.25 -27.45
N GLY A 67 -21.64 27.44 -28.22
CA GLY A 67 -20.21 27.26 -27.97
C GLY A 67 -19.77 26.57 -26.68
N TYR A 68 -20.11 25.29 -26.51
CA TYR A 68 -19.23 24.37 -25.77
C TYR A 68 -18.58 23.38 -26.73
N GLY A 69 -17.29 23.13 -26.51
CA GLY A 69 -16.52 22.19 -27.33
C GLY A 69 -17.11 20.80 -27.21
N LYS A 70 -17.30 20.11 -28.34
CA LYS A 70 -17.45 18.66 -28.34
C LYS A 70 -16.26 18.08 -27.59
N PRO A 71 -16.44 17.26 -26.53
CA PRO A 71 -15.31 16.64 -25.86
C PRO A 71 -14.51 15.86 -26.91
N GLU A 72 -13.20 16.07 -26.95
CA GLU A 72 -12.33 15.22 -27.76
C GLU A 72 -12.50 13.80 -27.24
N LYS A 73 -12.99 12.90 -28.10
CA LYS A 73 -13.01 11.48 -27.75
C LYS A 73 -11.54 11.08 -27.69
N SER A 74 -11.04 10.85 -26.48
CA SER A 74 -9.74 10.22 -26.27
C SER A 74 -9.64 9.01 -27.20
N GLU A 75 -8.59 8.92 -28.00
CA GLU A 75 -8.32 7.73 -28.78
C GLU A 75 -7.83 6.65 -27.83
N GLU A 76 -8.79 5.94 -27.24
CA GLU A 76 -8.58 4.70 -26.49
C GLU A 76 -7.64 3.80 -27.28
N GLN A 77 -6.41 3.65 -26.79
CA GLN A 77 -5.43 2.76 -27.38
C GLN A 77 -5.95 1.32 -27.23
N PRO A 78 -5.71 0.43 -28.21
CA PRO A 78 -6.10 -0.96 -28.09
C PRO A 78 -5.41 -1.60 -26.87
N PRO A 79 -6.07 -2.52 -26.15
CA PRO A 79 -5.45 -3.23 -25.03
C PRO A 79 -4.12 -3.88 -25.42
N GLU A 80 -3.12 -3.69 -24.58
CA GLU A 80 -1.75 -4.19 -24.75
C GLU A 80 -1.48 -5.26 -23.69
N ASP A 81 -0.99 -6.43 -24.13
CA ASP A 81 -0.52 -7.47 -23.22
C ASP A 81 0.90 -7.13 -22.72
N LEU A 82 0.98 -6.83 -21.43
CA LEU A 82 2.20 -6.42 -20.75
C LEU A 82 3.16 -7.58 -20.46
N LEU A 83 2.77 -8.84 -20.71
CA LEU A 83 3.67 -9.99 -20.55
C LEU A 83 4.49 -10.32 -21.81
N SER A 84 4.13 -9.75 -22.96
CA SER A 84 4.71 -10.04 -24.27
C SER A 84 6.25 -9.93 -24.35
N ASP A 85 6.86 -8.97 -23.65
CA ASP A 85 8.33 -8.79 -23.54
C ASP A 85 8.91 -9.16 -22.14
N VAL A 86 8.09 -9.72 -21.24
CA VAL A 86 8.47 -9.98 -19.83
C VAL A 86 9.16 -11.33 -19.64
N THR A 87 10.28 -11.32 -18.90
CA THR A 87 10.97 -12.56 -18.51
C THR A 87 10.40 -13.14 -17.22
N PHE A 88 10.18 -14.46 -17.22
CA PHE A 88 9.75 -15.19 -16.04
C PHE A 88 10.94 -15.84 -15.30
N LYS A 89 11.05 -15.55 -14.00
CA LYS A 89 11.93 -16.23 -13.05
C LYS A 89 11.29 -17.55 -12.62
N GLU A 90 11.88 -18.63 -13.10
CA GLU A 90 11.40 -20.00 -12.93
C GLU A 90 11.74 -20.58 -11.53
N GLY A 91 10.79 -21.28 -10.91
CA GLY A 91 10.98 -21.98 -9.63
C GLY A 91 10.72 -21.15 -8.37
N PHE A 92 10.11 -19.96 -8.52
CA PHE A 92 9.79 -19.04 -7.44
C PHE A 92 8.36 -18.49 -7.60
N TRP A 93 7.80 -18.02 -6.48
CA TRP A 93 6.62 -17.15 -6.44
C TRP A 93 6.85 -16.07 -5.37
N ILE A 94 6.13 -14.96 -5.47
CA ILE A 94 6.06 -13.98 -4.39
C ILE A 94 5.15 -14.52 -3.28
N ASN A 95 5.68 -14.66 -2.07
CA ASN A 95 4.94 -15.08 -0.90
C ASN A 95 4.13 -13.93 -0.28
N TYR A 96 3.37 -14.23 0.78
CA TYR A 96 2.54 -13.27 1.53
C TYR A 96 3.31 -12.21 2.34
N LYS A 97 4.58 -11.95 2.00
CA LYS A 97 5.47 -10.91 2.54
C LYS A 97 6.21 -10.12 1.44
N GLY A 98 5.94 -10.41 0.17
CA GLY A 98 6.69 -9.83 -0.94
C GLY A 98 8.02 -10.53 -1.28
N GLU A 99 8.37 -11.62 -0.58
CA GLU A 99 9.66 -12.31 -0.74
C GLU A 99 9.59 -13.41 -1.82
N ASP A 100 10.72 -13.64 -2.50
CA ASP A 100 10.94 -14.78 -3.41
C ASP A 100 10.96 -16.12 -2.63
N ASP A 101 9.84 -16.84 -2.57
CA ASP A 101 9.77 -18.18 -1.97
C ASP A 101 10.03 -19.30 -2.99
N ALA A 102 10.81 -20.30 -2.59
CA ALA A 102 11.39 -21.30 -3.47
C ALA A 102 10.41 -22.46 -3.76
N ARG A 103 9.63 -22.33 -4.84
CA ARG A 103 8.51 -23.21 -5.16
C ARG A 103 8.61 -23.71 -6.60
N SER A 104 9.15 -24.92 -6.78
CA SER A 104 9.60 -25.48 -8.07
C SER A 104 8.55 -25.66 -9.18
N HIS A 105 7.25 -25.56 -8.85
CA HIS A 105 6.14 -25.59 -9.80
C HIS A 105 5.59 -24.19 -10.15
N MET A 106 6.15 -23.12 -9.60
CA MET A 106 5.78 -21.74 -9.89
C MET A 106 6.81 -21.05 -10.79
N ALA A 107 6.40 -19.96 -11.41
CA ALA A 107 7.27 -18.93 -11.95
C ALA A 107 6.67 -17.55 -11.64
N ARG A 108 7.52 -16.52 -11.54
CA ARG A 108 7.07 -15.12 -11.42
C ARG A 108 7.64 -14.22 -12.51
N THR A 109 6.99 -13.11 -12.79
CA THR A 109 7.58 -12.00 -13.57
C THR A 109 8.62 -11.25 -12.73
N ASP A 110 9.42 -10.39 -13.36
CA ASP A 110 9.99 -9.21 -12.67
C ASP A 110 8.93 -8.08 -12.59
N PHE A 111 9.31 -6.87 -12.15
CA PHE A 111 8.37 -5.75 -11.99
C PHE A 111 7.77 -5.30 -13.33
N ILE A 112 6.45 -5.12 -13.35
CA ILE A 112 5.68 -4.53 -14.44
C ILE A 112 5.11 -3.18 -13.94
N PRO A 113 5.32 -2.05 -14.66
CA PRO A 113 4.76 -0.75 -14.29
C PRO A 113 3.22 -0.77 -14.21
N TYR A 114 2.68 -0.10 -13.20
CA TYR A 114 1.24 -0.09 -12.89
C TYR A 114 0.75 1.33 -12.63
N ASP A 115 -0.44 1.66 -13.13
CA ASP A 115 -1.11 2.95 -12.96
C ASP A 115 -2.50 2.70 -12.35
N PRO A 116 -2.72 2.94 -11.05
CA PRO A 116 -3.98 2.60 -10.37
C PRO A 116 -5.22 3.33 -10.92
N LYS A 117 -5.04 4.30 -11.82
CA LYS A 117 -6.15 4.98 -12.52
C LYS A 117 -6.71 4.16 -13.69
N LYS A 118 -6.03 3.11 -14.13
CA LYS A 118 -6.44 2.21 -15.21
C LYS A 118 -7.03 0.91 -14.68
N ASP A 119 -7.85 0.28 -15.51
CA ASP A 119 -8.26 -1.11 -15.34
C ASP A 119 -7.17 -2.04 -15.89
N TYR A 120 -7.05 -3.23 -15.33
CA TYR A 120 -6.09 -4.25 -15.79
C TYR A 120 -6.75 -5.63 -15.70
N THR A 121 -6.49 -6.51 -16.68
CA THR A 121 -7.10 -7.86 -16.74
C THR A 121 -6.04 -8.96 -16.76
N VAL A 122 -6.18 -9.99 -15.92
CA VAL A 122 -5.44 -11.26 -16.05
C VAL A 122 -6.33 -12.33 -16.67
N THR A 123 -5.83 -13.08 -17.66
CA THR A 123 -6.61 -14.13 -18.36
C THR A 123 -6.48 -15.52 -17.73
N ALA A 124 -5.50 -15.72 -16.84
CA ALA A 124 -5.28 -16.98 -16.15
C ALA A 124 -5.03 -16.79 -14.64
N ALA A 125 -5.40 -17.82 -13.89
CA ALA A 125 -5.32 -17.82 -12.43
C ALA A 125 -3.89 -17.65 -11.93
N SER A 126 -3.68 -16.60 -11.15
CA SER A 126 -2.37 -16.06 -10.82
C SER A 126 -2.42 -15.26 -9.52
N TYR A 127 -1.26 -15.10 -8.88
CA TYR A 127 -1.08 -14.19 -7.76
C TYR A 127 -0.54 -12.86 -8.29
N VAL A 128 -1.24 -11.75 -8.07
CA VAL A 128 -0.73 -10.40 -8.35
C VAL A 128 -0.24 -9.81 -7.04
N SER A 129 1.03 -9.42 -7.02
CA SER A 129 1.68 -8.79 -5.87
C SER A 129 1.96 -7.33 -6.20
N TYR A 130 1.40 -6.42 -5.41
CA TYR A 130 1.45 -4.97 -5.59
C TYR A 130 2.60 -4.38 -4.77
N TYR A 131 3.28 -3.38 -5.32
CA TYR A 131 4.44 -2.73 -4.73
C TYR A 131 4.45 -1.22 -4.98
N TYR A 132 5.16 -0.49 -4.12
CA TYR A 132 5.62 0.87 -4.37
C TYR A 132 7.15 0.91 -4.34
N GLY A 133 7.80 1.20 -5.46
CA GLY A 133 9.26 1.17 -5.53
C GLY A 133 9.80 -0.26 -5.39
N GLU A 134 10.39 -0.60 -4.25
CA GLU A 134 10.69 -2.00 -3.88
C GLU A 134 9.90 -2.46 -2.63
N GLU A 135 9.09 -1.59 -2.02
CA GLU A 135 8.25 -1.93 -0.87
C GLU A 135 7.03 -2.74 -1.29
N PHE A 136 6.85 -3.90 -0.67
CA PHE A 136 5.69 -4.76 -0.85
C PHE A 136 4.45 -4.16 -0.18
N ILE A 137 3.30 -4.23 -0.85
CA ILE A 137 2.01 -3.78 -0.32
C ILE A 137 1.15 -5.00 0.04
N LYS A 138 0.75 -5.79 -0.97
CA LYS A 138 -0.08 -7.01 -0.77
C LYS A 138 -0.01 -7.95 -1.96
N THR A 139 -0.33 -9.22 -1.73
CA THR A 139 -0.58 -10.25 -2.75
C THR A 139 -2.05 -10.68 -2.74
N ASN A 140 -2.73 -10.49 -3.88
CA ASN A 140 -4.05 -11.04 -4.16
C ASN A 140 -3.91 -12.30 -5.03
N ASN A 141 -4.80 -13.27 -4.82
CA ASN A 141 -4.94 -14.46 -5.65
C ASN A 141 -6.20 -14.33 -6.53
N TYR A 142 -6.00 -14.42 -7.85
CA TYR A 142 -7.06 -14.39 -8.86
C TYR A 142 -7.41 -15.82 -9.27
N GLY A 143 -8.67 -16.19 -9.07
CA GLY A 143 -9.14 -17.58 -9.09
C GLY A 143 -9.27 -18.21 -10.49
N HIS A 144 -9.82 -19.42 -10.52
CA HIS A 144 -10.20 -20.10 -11.75
C HIS A 144 -11.58 -19.62 -12.24
N GLY A 145 -11.65 -18.40 -12.79
CA GLY A 145 -12.89 -17.81 -13.34
C GLY A 145 -12.92 -17.64 -14.86
N GLY A 146 -11.77 -17.33 -15.47
CA GLY A 146 -11.65 -16.78 -16.83
C GLY A 146 -10.82 -15.50 -16.76
N SER A 147 -11.11 -14.54 -17.64
CA SER A 147 -10.63 -13.16 -17.53
C SER A 147 -11.10 -12.53 -16.21
N LEU A 148 -10.18 -11.96 -15.43
CA LEU A 148 -10.49 -11.24 -14.19
C LEU A 148 -9.85 -9.84 -14.18
N ILE A 149 -10.64 -8.83 -13.84
CA ILE A 149 -10.16 -7.47 -13.58
C ILE A 149 -9.47 -7.48 -12.21
N ILE A 150 -8.26 -6.94 -12.13
CA ILE A 150 -7.51 -6.90 -10.87
C ILE A 150 -7.87 -5.69 -10.02
N GLU A 151 -7.82 -5.85 -8.70
CA GLU A 151 -8.09 -4.79 -7.73
C GLU A 151 -7.25 -3.54 -8.02
N LYS A 152 -7.89 -2.36 -7.92
CA LYS A 152 -7.20 -1.07 -7.93
C LYS A 152 -6.55 -0.82 -6.58
N VAL A 153 -5.24 -0.61 -6.57
CA VAL A 153 -4.44 -0.34 -5.36
C VAL A 153 -3.78 1.03 -5.53
N PRO A 154 -4.44 2.13 -5.12
CA PRO A 154 -3.95 3.51 -5.26
C PRO A 154 -2.53 3.75 -4.75
N GLU A 155 -2.10 2.93 -3.80
CA GLU A 155 -0.80 2.98 -3.15
C GLU A 155 0.33 2.34 -3.99
N ALA A 156 0.03 1.66 -5.11
CA ALA A 156 0.99 0.90 -5.90
C ALA A 156 1.46 1.63 -7.18
N ASP A 157 2.73 1.43 -7.56
CA ASP A 157 3.30 1.91 -8.84
C ASP A 157 3.77 0.76 -9.77
N ARG A 158 3.78 -0.48 -9.26
CA ARG A 158 4.15 -1.68 -10.03
C ARG A 158 3.55 -2.96 -9.45
N VAL A 159 3.53 -4.00 -10.26
CA VAL A 159 3.11 -5.35 -9.87
C VAL A 159 4.14 -6.42 -10.26
N MET A 160 4.11 -7.56 -9.57
CA MET A 160 4.67 -8.83 -10.05
C MET A 160 3.58 -9.90 -10.09
N LEU A 161 3.54 -10.69 -11.17
CA LEU A 161 2.61 -11.81 -11.32
C LEU A 161 3.34 -13.13 -11.03
N SER A 162 2.74 -14.01 -10.23
CA SER A 162 3.23 -15.38 -10.00
C SER A 162 2.18 -16.40 -10.43
N ILE A 163 2.58 -17.42 -11.20
CA ILE A 163 1.69 -18.44 -11.78
C ILE A 163 2.30 -19.84 -11.69
N GLU A 164 1.46 -20.88 -11.76
CA GLU A 164 1.93 -22.25 -11.98
C GLU A 164 2.67 -22.34 -13.33
N LYS A 165 3.90 -22.84 -13.29
CA LYS A 165 4.82 -22.95 -14.45
C LYS A 165 4.22 -23.65 -15.67
N SER A 166 3.34 -24.62 -15.43
CA SER A 166 2.62 -25.41 -16.44
C SER A 166 1.58 -24.59 -17.21
N ARG A 167 1.14 -23.45 -16.66
CA ARG A 167 0.08 -22.57 -17.18
C ARG A 167 0.58 -21.18 -17.58
N LYS A 168 1.90 -20.93 -17.51
CA LYS A 168 2.52 -19.64 -17.88
C LYS A 168 2.11 -19.20 -19.29
N ASP A 169 2.09 -20.13 -20.23
CA ASP A 169 1.76 -19.87 -21.64
C ASP A 169 0.23 -19.67 -21.87
N GLU A 170 -0.59 -19.67 -20.80
CA GLU A 170 -2.02 -19.33 -20.79
C GLU A 170 -2.29 -17.91 -20.22
N LEU A 171 -1.27 -17.23 -19.67
CA LEU A 171 -1.42 -15.95 -18.97
C LEU A 171 -1.04 -14.77 -19.85
N GLU A 172 -2.02 -13.88 -20.04
CA GLU A 172 -1.89 -12.54 -20.63
C GLU A 172 -2.27 -11.51 -19.54
N PHE A 173 -1.65 -10.33 -19.56
CA PHE A 173 -1.93 -9.25 -18.61
C PHE A 173 -2.20 -7.94 -19.34
N TYR A 174 -3.47 -7.64 -19.58
CA TYR A 174 -3.89 -6.48 -20.35
C TYR A 174 -3.95 -5.20 -19.51
N ASN A 175 -3.51 -4.08 -20.08
CA ASN A 175 -3.61 -2.74 -19.49
C ASN A 175 -5.00 -2.06 -19.63
N ALA A 176 -6.05 -2.88 -19.70
CA ALA A 176 -7.45 -2.46 -19.79
C ALA A 176 -8.40 -3.54 -19.22
N ALA A 177 -9.67 -3.17 -18.98
CA ALA A 177 -10.77 -4.11 -18.77
C ALA A 177 -11.16 -4.79 -20.10
N MET A 178 -11.20 -6.12 -20.12
CA MET A 178 -11.64 -6.91 -21.29
C MET A 178 -13.15 -7.16 -21.24
N GLU A 179 -13.80 -7.34 -22.40
CA GLU A 179 -15.27 -7.48 -22.53
C GLU A 179 -15.86 -8.66 -21.73
N ASP A 180 -15.07 -9.69 -21.46
CA ASP A 180 -15.46 -10.89 -20.70
C ASP A 180 -14.89 -10.95 -19.27
N ALA A 181 -14.24 -9.89 -18.80
CA ALA A 181 -13.57 -9.87 -17.50
C ALA A 181 -14.51 -9.56 -16.33
N VAL A 182 -14.29 -10.24 -15.20
CA VAL A 182 -15.06 -10.07 -13.95
C VAL A 182 -14.21 -9.41 -12.86
N GLU A 183 -14.78 -8.45 -12.14
CA GLU A 183 -14.18 -7.74 -11.00
C GLU A 183 -14.72 -8.29 -9.66
N GLY A 184 -13.94 -8.23 -8.57
CA GLY A 184 -14.40 -8.63 -7.23
C GLY A 184 -14.27 -10.12 -6.88
N GLU A 185 -13.54 -10.89 -7.70
CA GLU A 185 -13.21 -12.31 -7.47
C GLU A 185 -11.78 -12.51 -6.93
N GLU A 186 -11.13 -11.43 -6.50
CA GLU A 186 -9.84 -11.48 -5.80
C GLU A 186 -9.96 -12.02 -4.38
N VAL A 187 -8.97 -12.82 -3.98
CA VAL A 187 -8.77 -13.20 -2.58
C VAL A 187 -7.48 -12.56 -2.10
N ASN A 188 -7.54 -11.55 -1.24
CA ASN A 188 -6.34 -11.05 -0.56
C ASN A 188 -5.74 -12.18 0.30
N THR A 189 -4.48 -12.51 0.03
CA THR A 189 -3.76 -13.60 0.70
C THR A 189 -2.75 -13.11 1.74
N THR A 190 -2.66 -11.79 1.93
CA THR A 190 -1.71 -11.13 2.83
C THR A 190 -2.34 -10.97 4.21
N PRO A 191 -1.74 -11.51 5.29
CA PRO A 191 -2.17 -11.21 6.65
C PRO A 191 -2.11 -9.70 6.92
N ALA A 192 -3.05 -9.16 7.70
CA ALA A 192 -3.18 -7.72 7.91
C ALA A 192 -1.91 -7.09 8.52
N GLU A 193 -1.19 -7.84 9.35
CA GLU A 193 0.10 -7.46 9.95
C GLU A 193 1.30 -7.52 8.98
N LEU A 194 1.07 -7.90 7.71
CA LEU A 194 2.05 -7.96 6.63
C LEU A 194 1.65 -7.13 5.41
N VAL A 195 0.52 -6.41 5.46
CA VAL A 195 0.15 -5.43 4.43
C VAL A 195 1.03 -4.21 4.58
N GLY A 196 1.87 -3.95 3.58
CA GLY A 196 2.67 -2.73 3.52
C GLY A 196 1.86 -1.52 3.06
N ARG A 197 2.41 -0.33 3.28
CA ARG A 197 1.68 0.94 3.17
C ARG A 197 1.64 1.52 1.75
N GLY A 198 2.68 1.25 0.96
CA GLY A 198 2.83 1.80 -0.39
C GLY A 198 2.97 3.32 -0.43
N LYS A 199 2.61 3.93 -1.55
CA LYS A 199 2.54 5.39 -1.73
C LYS A 199 1.42 5.96 -0.87
N LEU A 200 1.67 7.09 -0.21
CA LEU A 200 0.61 7.85 0.45
C LEU A 200 -0.40 8.42 -0.56
N VAL A 201 -1.66 8.38 -0.17
CA VAL A 201 -2.80 8.92 -0.92
C VAL A 201 -3.49 9.93 -0.02
N GLU A 202 -3.73 11.13 -0.51
CA GLU A 202 -4.24 12.27 0.27
C GLU A 202 -5.57 11.93 0.98
N GLU A 203 -6.47 11.23 0.28
CA GLU A 203 -7.77 10.77 0.80
C GLU A 203 -7.65 9.79 1.99
N ASN A 204 -6.49 9.13 2.15
CA ASN A 204 -6.21 8.13 3.18
C ASN A 204 -5.27 8.67 4.29
N LEU A 205 -4.95 9.97 4.33
CA LEU A 205 -4.09 10.57 5.36
C LEU A 205 -4.81 10.66 6.72
N ALA A 206 -4.58 9.66 7.58
CA ALA A 206 -5.02 9.62 8.97
C ALA A 206 -3.83 9.69 9.94
N GLY A 207 -3.93 10.53 10.97
CA GLY A 207 -2.89 10.71 11.99
C GLY A 207 -3.04 12.00 12.77
N GLN A 208 -2.10 12.26 13.70
CA GLN A 208 -2.03 13.52 14.43
C GLN A 208 -1.23 14.54 13.63
N ILE A 209 -1.83 15.68 13.26
CA ILE A 209 -1.08 16.82 12.74
C ILE A 209 -0.16 17.33 13.85
N MET A 210 1.15 17.20 13.63
CA MET A 210 2.20 17.69 14.54
C MET A 210 2.56 19.13 14.23
N PHE A 211 2.64 19.46 12.93
CA PHE A 211 2.95 20.79 12.41
C PHE A 211 2.04 21.06 11.21
N GLY A 212 1.56 22.29 11.05
CA GLY A 212 0.62 22.68 9.99
C GLY A 212 0.30 24.17 10.07
N GLN A 213 -0.77 24.62 9.40
CA GLN A 213 -1.12 26.05 9.25
C GLN A 213 -1.04 26.88 10.55
N GLU A 214 -1.47 26.34 11.70
CA GLU A 214 -1.43 27.06 12.99
C GLU A 214 0.01 27.23 13.55
N PHE A 215 0.94 26.34 13.19
CA PHE A 215 2.35 26.43 13.57
C PHE A 215 3.14 27.35 12.62
N LEU A 216 2.78 27.37 11.32
CA LEU A 216 3.45 28.10 10.23
C LEU A 216 3.18 29.63 10.25
N SER A 217 2.88 30.19 11.42
CA SER A 217 2.86 31.64 11.64
C SER A 217 4.23 32.27 11.41
N GLU A 218 4.27 33.54 10.98
CA GLU A 218 5.49 34.23 10.52
C GLU A 218 6.63 34.29 11.55
N GLU A 219 6.36 34.09 12.85
CA GLU A 219 7.37 34.12 13.91
C GLU A 219 8.20 32.81 13.99
N ASN A 220 7.72 31.70 13.40
CA ASN A 220 8.35 30.37 13.46
C ASN A 220 9.03 29.93 12.13
N LEU A 221 9.15 30.86 11.16
CA LEU A 221 9.65 30.58 9.81
C LEU A 221 10.78 31.53 9.39
N MET A 222 11.88 30.95 8.96
CA MET A 222 13.00 31.64 8.31
C MET A 222 12.71 31.72 6.81
N ARG A 223 12.03 32.80 6.39
CA ARG A 223 11.69 33.10 4.99
C ARG A 223 12.90 33.63 4.21
N GLY A 224 12.97 33.27 2.94
CA GLY A 224 14.09 33.57 2.05
C GLY A 224 15.31 32.68 2.26
N GLU A 225 15.18 31.55 2.96
CA GLU A 225 16.28 30.65 3.31
C GLU A 225 15.91 29.16 3.09
N VAL A 226 16.92 28.34 2.80
CA VAL A 226 16.89 26.86 2.79
C VAL A 226 18.06 26.32 3.60
N ILE A 227 18.02 25.04 3.99
CA ILE A 227 19.21 24.33 4.49
C ILE A 227 19.93 23.64 3.31
N ASP A 228 21.24 23.88 3.18
CA ASP A 228 22.07 23.29 2.12
C ASP A 228 22.48 21.82 2.40
N GLU A 229 23.09 21.17 1.41
CA GLU A 229 23.62 19.79 1.51
C GLU A 229 24.67 19.60 2.64
N ASN A 230 25.16 20.70 3.23
CA ASN A 230 26.16 20.73 4.29
C ASN A 230 25.57 21.19 5.65
N GLY A 231 24.25 21.36 5.77
CA GLY A 231 23.55 21.73 7.00
C GLY A 231 23.54 23.22 7.35
N ASN A 232 23.84 24.10 6.40
CA ASN A 232 23.93 25.56 6.59
C ASN A 232 22.70 26.26 6.01
N PHE A 233 22.28 27.35 6.66
CA PHE A 233 21.31 28.28 6.09
C PHE A 233 21.90 28.97 4.85
N ALA A 234 21.15 28.97 3.75
CA ALA A 234 21.51 29.60 2.49
C ALA A 234 20.33 30.43 1.95
N GLU A 235 20.60 31.67 1.51
CA GLU A 235 19.59 32.55 0.91
C GLU A 235 18.99 31.91 -0.37
N THR A 236 17.67 31.82 -0.46
CA THR A 236 16.93 31.32 -1.64
C THR A 236 15.56 32.00 -1.70
N GLU A 237 15.27 32.69 -2.81
CA GLU A 237 14.02 33.45 -2.97
C GLU A 237 12.79 32.54 -3.02
N ASN A 238 11.70 32.97 -2.37
CA ASN A 238 10.42 32.26 -2.27
C ASN A 238 10.48 30.91 -1.53
N HIS A 239 11.49 30.65 -0.71
CA HIS A 239 11.54 29.44 0.14
C HIS A 239 11.53 29.81 1.63
N ALA A 240 11.01 28.92 2.46
CA ALA A 240 11.02 29.07 3.91
C ALA A 240 11.53 27.81 4.61
N VAL A 241 12.19 28.01 5.75
CA VAL A 241 12.67 26.97 6.67
C VAL A 241 11.95 27.06 8.02
N THR A 242 11.48 25.92 8.53
CA THR A 242 10.97 25.81 9.91
C THR A 242 12.07 26.01 10.95
N GLU A 243 11.71 26.39 12.18
CA GLU A 243 12.58 26.08 13.34
C GLU A 243 12.86 24.55 13.42
N ALA A 244 13.87 24.17 14.22
CA ALA A 244 14.22 22.76 14.41
C ALA A 244 13.14 22.04 15.23
N LEU A 245 12.46 21.08 14.60
CA LEU A 245 11.30 20.36 15.13
C LEU A 245 11.77 19.06 15.82
N GLU A 246 11.23 18.72 16.99
CA GLU A 246 11.49 17.42 17.62
C GLU A 246 10.94 16.28 16.75
N TYR A 247 11.74 15.23 16.55
CA TYR A 247 11.46 14.12 15.64
C TYR A 247 11.71 12.77 16.33
N ASN A 248 10.74 11.84 16.22
CA ASN A 248 10.85 10.49 16.75
C ASN A 248 11.17 9.47 15.63
N PRO A 249 12.42 9.00 15.45
CA PRO A 249 12.77 8.03 14.40
C PRO A 249 12.08 6.65 14.54
N SER A 250 11.37 6.41 15.64
CA SER A 250 10.55 5.20 15.82
C SER A 250 9.13 5.33 15.25
N ALA A 251 8.61 6.55 15.15
CA ALA A 251 7.30 6.84 14.55
C ALA A 251 7.39 6.96 13.02
N ASP A 252 6.24 7.10 12.38
CA ASP A 252 6.12 7.39 10.95
C ASP A 252 5.47 8.75 10.76
N TYR A 253 6.03 9.54 9.85
CA TYR A 253 5.52 10.86 9.53
C TYR A 253 5.21 10.97 8.03
N ALA A 254 4.09 11.62 7.71
CA ALA A 254 3.77 12.08 6.36
C ALA A 254 4.01 13.58 6.22
N ILE A 255 4.39 14.02 5.03
CA ILE A 255 4.37 15.41 4.60
C ILE A 255 3.43 15.56 3.40
N THR A 256 2.67 16.66 3.35
CA THR A 256 1.64 16.89 2.32
C THR A 256 2.13 17.58 1.05
N VAL A 257 3.30 18.21 1.08
CA VAL A 257 3.84 19.04 -0.02
C VAL A 257 5.33 18.74 -0.28
N PRO A 258 5.87 19.05 -1.48
CA PRO A 258 7.29 18.89 -1.77
C PRO A 258 8.18 19.72 -0.84
N ALA A 259 9.28 19.13 -0.36
CA ALA A 259 10.18 19.77 0.60
C ALA A 259 11.55 19.07 0.68
N SER A 260 12.56 19.78 1.20
CA SER A 260 13.82 19.19 1.66
C SER A 260 13.83 19.06 3.19
N ILE A 261 13.99 17.84 3.69
CA ILE A 261 14.04 17.51 5.13
C ILE A 261 15.51 17.38 5.54
N SER A 262 15.96 18.23 6.46
CA SER A 262 17.32 18.23 7.02
C SER A 262 17.32 17.60 8.40
N TYR A 263 18.18 16.60 8.64
CA TYR A 263 18.18 15.77 9.85
C TYR A 263 19.34 16.09 10.77
N TYR A 264 19.09 16.10 12.08
CA TYR A 264 20.08 16.46 13.10
C TYR A 264 20.06 15.51 14.29
N SER A 265 21.24 15.25 14.87
CA SER A 265 21.43 14.64 16.19
C SER A 265 21.71 15.75 17.21
N GLY A 266 20.65 16.26 17.84
CA GLY A 266 20.69 17.44 18.70
C GLY A 266 20.99 18.72 17.92
N SER A 267 22.28 19.05 17.78
CA SER A 267 22.77 20.19 16.98
C SER A 267 23.86 19.80 15.98
N GLU A 268 24.06 18.50 15.74
CA GLU A 268 24.99 17.97 14.74
C GLU A 268 24.18 17.55 13.50
N PHE A 269 24.42 18.21 12.37
CA PHE A 269 23.79 17.88 11.09
C PHE A 269 24.22 16.49 10.60
N ILE A 270 23.28 15.75 10.03
CA ILE A 270 23.50 14.40 9.48
C ILE A 270 23.46 14.45 7.95
N GLU A 271 22.29 14.75 7.39
CA GLU A 271 22.03 14.79 5.95
C GLU A 271 20.75 15.58 5.63
N THR A 272 20.55 15.92 4.35
CA THR A 272 19.32 16.50 3.82
C THR A 272 18.76 15.57 2.74
N ILE A 273 17.46 15.27 2.79
CA ILE A 273 16.77 14.41 1.82
C ILE A 273 15.61 15.21 1.20
N GLU A 274 15.59 15.26 -0.13
CA GLU A 274 14.59 15.94 -0.94
C GLU A 274 13.38 15.04 -1.24
N ILE A 275 12.18 15.62 -1.20
CA ILE A 275 10.89 14.98 -1.48
C ILE A 275 10.26 15.77 -2.64
N GLU A 276 10.44 15.28 -3.87
CA GLU A 276 9.91 15.91 -5.09
C GLU A 276 8.38 15.69 -5.26
N ASP A 277 7.91 14.48 -4.97
CA ASP A 277 6.51 14.05 -5.06
C ASP A 277 5.86 14.04 -3.66
N ALA A 278 4.64 14.58 -3.54
CA ALA A 278 3.87 14.58 -2.29
C ALA A 278 2.38 14.22 -2.53
N PRO A 279 1.62 13.76 -1.52
CA PRO A 279 2.07 13.44 -0.16
C PRO A 279 3.04 12.25 -0.12
N ALA A 280 3.97 12.26 0.82
CA ALA A 280 5.02 11.24 0.97
C ALA A 280 5.41 11.01 2.43
N TYR A 281 5.97 9.83 2.72
CA TYR A 281 6.57 9.56 4.02
C TYR A 281 7.87 10.34 4.17
N ILE A 282 8.04 11.01 5.31
CA ILE A 282 9.34 11.58 5.72
C ILE A 282 10.29 10.39 6.00
N PRO A 283 11.43 10.28 5.29
CA PRO A 283 12.37 9.18 5.49
C PRO A 283 12.90 9.05 6.93
N ARG A 284 13.37 7.85 7.29
CA ARG A 284 13.96 7.58 8.61
C ARG A 284 15.48 7.60 8.53
N VAL A 285 16.11 8.56 9.23
CA VAL A 285 17.56 8.70 9.36
C VAL A 285 18.03 8.18 10.73
N GLU A 286 19.02 7.28 10.75
CA GLU A 286 19.52 6.67 12.00
C GLU A 286 20.23 7.71 12.87
N GLY A 287 19.80 7.85 14.13
CA GLY A 287 20.39 8.78 15.10
C GLY A 287 19.87 10.22 15.02
N ALA A 288 18.99 10.53 14.06
CA ALA A 288 18.27 11.79 14.01
C ALA A 288 17.24 11.91 15.14
N ASN A 289 17.10 13.10 15.72
CA ASN A 289 16.05 13.43 16.69
C ASN A 289 15.51 14.87 16.56
N TYR A 290 16.03 15.66 15.62
CA TYR A 290 15.44 16.91 15.16
C TYR A 290 15.42 16.96 13.63
N ILE A 291 14.45 17.65 13.06
CA ILE A 291 14.39 17.99 11.63
C ILE A 291 14.14 19.48 11.38
N ASN A 292 14.68 20.01 10.28
CA ASN A 292 14.24 21.27 9.67
C ASN A 292 13.61 20.95 8.31
N ILE A 293 12.56 21.67 7.94
CA ILE A 293 11.84 21.49 6.67
C ILE A 293 12.02 22.75 5.83
N SER A 294 12.62 22.60 4.65
CA SER A 294 12.78 23.67 3.64
C SER A 294 11.75 23.46 2.52
N PHE A 295 10.94 24.45 2.19
CA PHE A 295 9.82 24.32 1.22
C PHE A 295 9.55 25.66 0.51
N ASP A 296 8.88 25.63 -0.65
CA ASP A 296 8.48 26.87 -1.35
C ASP A 296 7.33 27.58 -0.60
N GLU A 297 7.39 28.91 -0.50
CA GLU A 297 6.40 29.73 0.18
C GLU A 297 4.99 29.64 -0.43
N GLU A 298 4.83 29.17 -1.68
CA GLU A 298 3.48 28.89 -2.23
C GLU A 298 2.74 27.81 -1.42
N PHE A 299 3.46 26.82 -0.87
CA PHE A 299 2.91 25.72 -0.08
C PHE A 299 2.67 26.05 1.40
N ILE A 300 2.89 27.29 1.86
CA ILE A 300 2.79 27.67 3.29
C ILE A 300 1.43 27.40 3.94
N TYR A 301 0.35 27.32 3.15
CA TYR A 301 -0.99 26.97 3.63
C TYR A 301 -1.35 25.50 3.41
N GLU A 302 -0.53 24.73 2.72
CA GLU A 302 -0.78 23.34 2.32
C GLU A 302 0.14 22.36 3.07
N LEU A 303 1.32 22.82 3.51
CA LEU A 303 2.26 22.09 4.36
C LEU A 303 1.63 21.67 5.69
N ASN A 304 1.55 20.36 5.88
CA ASN A 304 1.27 19.70 7.14
C ASN A 304 2.24 18.52 7.31
N VAL A 305 2.64 18.27 8.55
CA VAL A 305 3.40 17.10 8.98
C VAL A 305 2.53 16.30 9.94
N ILE A 306 2.27 15.04 9.61
CA ILE A 306 1.30 14.18 10.28
C ILE A 306 2.03 12.98 10.87
N GLU A 307 1.95 12.76 12.19
CA GLU A 307 2.38 11.49 12.82
C GLU A 307 1.27 10.46 12.59
N MET A 308 1.62 9.35 11.93
CA MET A 308 0.66 8.33 11.49
C MET A 308 0.29 7.36 12.63
N GLU A 309 -0.93 6.81 12.59
CA GLU A 309 -1.44 5.81 13.56
C GLU A 309 -1.02 4.36 13.26
#